data_AF-A0A3C1KEB1-F1
#
_entry.id   AF-A0A3C1KEB1-F1
#
_cell.length_a   1.000
_cell.length_b   1.000
_cell.length_c   1.000
_cell.angle_alpha   90.00
_cell.angle_beta   90.00
_cell.angle_gamma   90.00
#
_symmetry.space_group_name_H-M   'P 1'
#
loop_
_entity.id
_entity.type
_entity.pdbx_description
1 polymer ?
#
loop_
_entity_poly.entity_id
_entity_poly.type
_entity_poly.pdbx_seq_one_letter_code
_entity_poly.pdbx_strand_id
1 'polypeptide(L)'
;MAAQSSPYTPPVAEYGFLYREVFGGDVVARATSGALSADDAVDVLEAAGDFAAEVIAPLNAIGDAEGTVVVDGDARTAPGFKEAYAALVEAGWVAAEAPESAGGEGLPAVVQAG
;
A
#
# COMPACT_ATOMS: atom_id res chain seq x y z
N MET A 1 12.35 -8.39 26.27
CA MET A 1 13.32 -8.05 25.20
C MET A 1 12.49 -7.87 23.94
N ALA A 2 12.11 -6.63 23.61
CA ALA A 2 11.29 -6.37 22.43
C ALA A 2 12.10 -6.77 21.20
N ALA A 3 11.54 -7.64 20.36
CA ALA A 3 12.15 -7.98 19.09
C ALA A 3 12.29 -6.70 18.28
N GLN A 4 13.51 -6.32 17.90
CA GLN A 4 13.71 -5.28 16.92
C GLN A 4 13.09 -5.80 15.62
N SER A 5 11.89 -5.31 15.27
CA SER A 5 11.28 -5.60 13.98
C SER A 5 12.27 -5.11 12.92
N SER A 6 12.74 -6.01 12.07
CA SER A 6 13.48 -5.63 10.88
C SER A 6 12.66 -4.57 10.12
N PRO A 7 13.28 -3.49 9.59
CA PRO A 7 12.54 -2.52 8.80
C PRO A 7 11.87 -3.24 7.63
N TYR A 8 10.59 -2.94 7.40
CA TYR A 8 9.92 -3.39 6.18
C TYR A 8 10.58 -2.68 4.99
N THR A 9 11.01 -3.46 4.00
CA THR A 9 11.56 -2.93 2.75
C THR A 9 10.63 -3.35 1.63
N PRO A 10 9.97 -2.40 0.94
CA PRO A 10 9.07 -2.74 -0.15
C PRO A 10 9.87 -3.34 -1.33
N PRO A 11 9.45 -4.47 -1.91
CA PRO A 11 10.18 -5.15 -2.98
C PRO A 11 9.87 -4.53 -4.36
N VAL A 12 10.01 -3.20 -4.47
CA VAL A 12 9.66 -2.43 -5.67
C VAL A 12 10.43 -2.93 -6.89
N ALA A 13 11.72 -3.22 -6.73
CA ALA A 13 12.58 -3.68 -7.81
C ALA A 13 12.10 -5.02 -8.39
N GLU A 14 11.67 -5.94 -7.52
CA GLU A 14 11.11 -7.24 -7.92
C GLU A 14 9.82 -7.05 -8.73
N TYR A 15 8.92 -6.16 -8.31
CA TYR A 15 7.71 -5.87 -9.09
C TYR A 15 8.02 -5.19 -10.42
N GLY A 16 8.98 -4.26 -10.45
CA GLY A 16 9.46 -3.66 -11.70
C GLY A 16 10.02 -4.69 -12.67
N PHE A 17 10.75 -5.69 -12.18
CA PHE A 17 11.23 -6.82 -13.00
C PHE A 17 10.06 -7.68 -13.51
N LEU A 18 9.09 -7.99 -12.66
CA LEU A 18 7.88 -8.74 -13.05
C LEU A 18 7.12 -8.01 -14.16
N TYR A 19 6.90 -6.71 -14.01
CA TYR A 19 6.13 -5.90 -14.96
C TYR A 19 6.80 -5.75 -16.32
N ARG A 20 8.13 -5.64 -16.35
CA ARG A 20 8.89 -5.41 -17.60
C ARG A 20 9.25 -6.71 -18.32
N GLU A 21 9.66 -7.74 -17.58
CA GLU A 21 10.41 -8.87 -18.16
C GLU A 21 9.65 -10.20 -18.08
N VAL A 22 9.07 -10.53 -16.92
CA VAL A 22 8.56 -11.89 -16.66
C VAL A 22 7.28 -12.19 -17.44
N PHE A 23 6.39 -11.21 -17.59
CA PHE A 23 5.11 -11.42 -18.25
C PHE A 23 5.15 -11.25 -19.78
N GLY A 24 6.34 -11.23 -20.40
CA GLY A 24 6.50 -11.16 -21.85
C GLY A 24 6.32 -9.77 -22.43
N GLY A 25 6.98 -8.78 -21.81
CA GLY A 25 6.91 -7.35 -22.13
C GLY A 25 6.08 -6.57 -21.10
N ASP A 26 6.01 -5.25 -21.27
CA ASP A 26 5.31 -4.35 -20.35
C ASP A 26 3.85 -4.78 -20.16
N VAL A 27 3.57 -5.42 -19.02
CA VAL A 27 2.25 -5.94 -18.68
C VAL A 27 1.29 -4.82 -18.32
N VAL A 28 1.80 -3.71 -17.78
CA VAL A 28 1.01 -2.55 -17.38
C VAL A 28 0.50 -1.82 -18.62
N ALA A 29 1.38 -1.56 -19.59
CA ALA A 29 0.99 -0.98 -20.88
C ALA A 29 -0.02 -1.86 -21.60
N ARG A 30 0.16 -3.18 -21.62
CA ARG A 30 -0.81 -4.08 -22.25
C ARG A 30 -2.16 -4.08 -21.53
N ALA A 31 -2.17 -4.11 -20.20
CA ALA A 31 -3.40 -4.11 -19.40
C ALA A 31 -4.18 -2.79 -19.51
N THR A 32 -3.48 -1.68 -19.73
CA THR A 32 -4.07 -0.33 -19.78
C THR A 32 -4.24 0.22 -21.19
N SER A 33 -3.99 -0.60 -22.22
CA SER A 33 -3.96 -0.14 -23.62
C SER A 33 -2.99 1.03 -23.86
N GLY A 34 -1.89 1.07 -23.11
CA GLY A 34 -0.83 2.06 -23.20
C GLY A 34 -1.06 3.33 -22.38
N ALA A 35 -2.11 3.38 -21.54
CA ALA A 35 -2.35 4.55 -20.70
C ALA A 35 -1.32 4.71 -19.57
N LEU A 36 -0.78 3.60 -19.06
CA LEU A 36 0.31 3.54 -18.09
C LEU A 36 1.39 2.56 -18.55
N SER A 37 2.61 2.76 -18.09
CA SER A 37 3.76 1.89 -18.31
C SER A 37 4.19 1.15 -17.04
N ALA A 38 5.10 0.20 -17.18
CA ALA A 38 5.74 -0.45 -16.04
C ALA A 38 6.52 0.53 -15.14
N ASP A 39 7.05 1.63 -15.70
CA ASP A 39 7.74 2.65 -14.92
C ASP A 39 6.75 3.48 -14.09
N ASP A 40 5.60 3.86 -14.67
CA ASP A 40 4.53 4.54 -13.92
C ASP A 40 4.02 3.67 -12.75
N ALA A 41 3.91 2.35 -12.97
CA ALA A 41 3.53 1.42 -11.90
C ALA A 41 4.61 1.30 -10.82
N VAL A 42 5.89 1.38 -11.18
CA VAL A 42 6.99 1.38 -10.21
C VAL A 42 6.95 2.62 -9.34
N ASP A 43 6.72 3.81 -9.92
CA ASP A 43 6.60 5.06 -9.14
C ASP A 43 5.46 4.99 -8.11
N VAL A 44 4.32 4.38 -8.49
CA VAL A 44 3.20 4.15 -7.57
C VAL A 44 3.58 3.18 -6.45
N LEU A 45 4.30 2.10 -6.77
CA LEU A 45 4.76 1.12 -5.78
C LEU A 45 5.83 1.70 -4.84
N GLU A 46 6.69 2.60 -5.31
CA GLU A 46 7.64 3.33 -4.46
C GLU A 46 6.88 4.16 -3.42
N ALA A 47 5.93 5.00 -3.86
CA ALA A 47 5.16 5.83 -2.96
C ALA A 47 4.33 5.00 -1.95
N ALA A 48 3.68 3.93 -2.40
CA ALA A 48 2.93 3.03 -1.52
C ALA A 48 3.86 2.26 -0.56
N GLY A 49 5.02 1.84 -1.06
CA GLY A 49 6.04 1.11 -0.31
C GLY A 49 6.65 1.96 0.81
N ASP A 50 6.99 3.21 0.52
CA ASP A 50 7.50 4.17 1.51
C ASP A 50 6.47 4.46 2.59
N PHE A 51 5.20 4.69 2.20
CA PHE A 51 4.11 4.84 3.16
C PHE A 51 3.96 3.60 4.06
N ALA A 52 4.01 2.40 3.46
CA ALA A 52 3.94 1.16 4.22
C ALA A 52 5.13 1.01 5.19
N ALA A 53 6.35 1.36 4.76
CA ALA A 53 7.55 1.24 5.57
C ALA A 53 7.60 2.25 6.73
N GLU A 54 7.18 3.50 6.49
CA GLU A 54 7.30 4.60 7.44
C GLU A 54 6.10 4.73 8.38
N VAL A 55 4.88 4.43 7.90
CA VAL A 55 3.64 4.66 8.65
C VAL A 55 3.06 3.35 9.18
N ILE A 56 2.96 2.31 8.35
CA ILE A 56 2.21 1.09 8.69
C ILE A 56 3.09 0.09 9.43
N ALA A 57 4.26 -0.25 8.90
CA ALA A 57 5.14 -1.28 9.44
C ALA A 57 5.54 -1.06 10.92
N PRO A 58 5.83 0.17 11.39
CA PRO A 58 6.17 0.40 12.80
C PRO A 58 5.03 0.04 13.77
N LEU A 59 3.77 0.10 13.31
CA LEU A 59 2.61 -0.21 14.13
C LEU A 59 2.37 -1.71 14.29
N ASN A 60 3.03 -2.57 13.51
CA ASN A 60 2.75 -4.00 13.50
C ASN A 60 3.01 -4.66 14.87
N ALA A 61 4.15 -4.35 15.50
CA ALA A 61 4.49 -4.88 16.82
C ALA A 61 3.61 -4.30 17.94
N ILE A 62 3.19 -3.03 17.80
CA ILE A 62 2.28 -2.37 18.76
C ILE A 62 0.88 -3.00 18.66
N GLY A 63 0.40 -3.20 17.45
CA GLY A 63 -0.88 -3.85 17.16
C GLY A 63 -0.95 -5.27 17.72
N ASP A 64 0.11 -6.07 17.55
CA ASP A 64 0.19 -7.43 18.10
C ASP A 64 0.22 -7.43 19.64
N ALA A 65 1.00 -6.53 20.24
CA ALA A 65 1.17 -6.47 21.69
C ALA A 65 -0.07 -5.94 22.44
N GLU A 66 -0.74 -4.92 21.89
CA GLU A 66 -1.84 -4.23 22.57
C GLU A 66 -3.23 -4.66 22.10
N GLY A 67 -3.34 -5.11 20.85
CA GLY A 67 -4.59 -5.59 20.26
C GLY A 67 -5.68 -4.52 20.15
N THR A 68 -6.94 -4.97 20.07
CA THR A 68 -8.13 -4.12 20.08
C THR A 68 -9.00 -4.51 21.27
N VAL A 69 -9.52 -3.52 21.97
CA VAL A 69 -10.42 -3.72 23.12
C VAL A 69 -11.77 -3.07 22.87
N VAL A 70 -12.83 -3.63 23.46
CA VAL A 70 -14.15 -3.00 23.46
C VAL A 70 -14.35 -2.31 24.80
N VAL A 71 -14.63 -1.01 24.77
CA VAL A 71 -14.89 -0.19 25.96
C VAL A 71 -16.21 0.55 25.76
N ASP A 72 -17.19 0.31 26.63
CA ASP A 72 -18.52 0.93 26.59
C ASP A 72 -19.27 0.70 25.26
N GLY A 73 -18.98 -0.41 24.57
CA GLY A 73 -19.57 -0.76 23.27
C GLY A 73 -18.75 -0.27 22.07
N ASP A 74 -17.74 0.57 22.27
CA ASP A 74 -16.86 1.07 21.21
C ASP A 74 -15.57 0.25 21.11
N ALA A 75 -15.20 -0.15 19.89
CA ALA A 75 -13.90 -0.76 19.62
C ALA A 75 -12.79 0.30 19.62
N ARG A 76 -11.76 0.08 20.43
CA ARG A 76 -10.54 0.90 20.51
C ARG A 76 -9.35 0.09 20.04
N THR A 77 -8.78 0.51 18.91
CA THR A 77 -7.57 -0.07 18.32
C THR A 77 -6.33 0.29 19.12
N ALA A 78 -5.24 -0.46 18.90
CA ALA A 78 -3.93 -0.13 19.45
C ALA A 78 -3.50 1.32 19.11
N PRO A 79 -2.66 1.95 19.94
CA PRO A 79 -2.16 3.31 19.71
C PRO A 79 -1.54 3.47 18.31
N GLY A 80 -1.78 4.63 17.69
CA GLY A 80 -1.23 4.99 16.37
C GLY A 80 -2.06 4.53 15.18
N PHE A 81 -2.93 3.53 15.32
CA PHE A 81 -3.74 3.02 14.19
C PHE A 81 -4.76 4.04 13.68
N LYS A 82 -5.33 4.88 14.55
CA LYS A 82 -6.27 5.92 14.14
C LYS A 82 -5.58 6.99 13.33
N GLU A 83 -4.38 7.40 13.76
CA GLU A 83 -3.55 8.39 13.09
C GLU A 83 -3.04 7.85 11.74
N ALA A 84 -2.58 6.61 11.70
CA ALA A 84 -2.17 5.95 10.45
C ALA A 84 -3.34 5.79 9.46
N TYR A 85 -4.54 5.47 9.94
CA TYR A 85 -5.72 5.42 9.08
C TYR A 85 -6.07 6.80 8.50
N ALA A 86 -5.98 7.87 9.32
CA ALA A 86 -6.17 9.22 8.83
C ALA A 86 -5.13 9.59 7.76
N ALA A 87 -3.87 9.23 7.97
CA ALA A 87 -2.81 9.43 6.98
C ALA A 87 -3.04 8.63 5.69
N LEU A 88 -3.55 7.39 5.79
CA LEU A 88 -3.90 6.54 4.64
C LEU A 88 -5.02 7.17 3.79
N VAL A 89 -6.03 7.77 4.45
CA VAL A 89 -7.12 8.50 3.79
C VAL A 89 -6.60 9.78 3.14
N GLU A 90 -5.78 10.56 3.85
CA GLU A 90 -5.21 11.82 3.34
C GLU A 90 -4.30 11.60 2.13
N ALA A 91 -3.52 10.51 2.13
CA ALA A 91 -2.69 10.10 1.02
C ALA A 91 -3.47 9.47 -0.15
N GLY A 92 -4.79 9.32 -0.05
CA GLY A 92 -5.64 8.81 -1.14
C GLY A 92 -5.67 7.28 -1.30
N TRP A 93 -4.83 6.54 -0.56
CA TRP A 93 -4.66 5.10 -0.73
C TRP A 93 -5.94 4.28 -0.50
N VAL A 94 -6.90 4.78 0.28
CA VAL A 94 -8.20 4.11 0.50
C VAL A 94 -9.07 4.07 -0.76
N ALA A 95 -8.88 5.00 -1.70
CA ALA A 95 -9.66 5.10 -2.93
C ALA A 95 -8.82 4.95 -4.21
N ALA A 96 -7.57 4.50 -4.07
CA ALA A 96 -6.62 4.28 -5.16
C ALA A 96 -7.25 3.55 -6.37
N GLU A 97 -8.01 2.49 -6.11
CA GLU A 97 -8.67 1.69 -7.14
C GLU A 97 -10.03 2.20 -7.60
N ALA A 98 -10.66 3.06 -6.82
CA ALA A 98 -12.02 3.49 -7.11
C ALA A 98 -12.03 4.30 -8.41
N PRO A 99 -13.08 4.21 -9.24
CA PRO A 99 -13.14 4.97 -10.48
C PRO A 99 -13.13 6.47 -10.18
N GLU A 100 -12.54 7.25 -11.10
CA GLU A 100 -12.50 8.72 -10.99
C GLU A 100 -13.90 9.34 -10.80
N SER A 101 -14.93 8.75 -11.40
CA SER A 101 -16.32 9.18 -11.25
C SER A 101 -16.86 9.06 -9.82
N ALA A 102 -16.22 8.25 -8.97
CA ALA A 102 -16.49 8.11 -7.55
C ALA A 102 -15.44 8.83 -6.67
N GLY A 103 -14.51 9.57 -7.28
CA GLY A 103 -13.46 10.33 -6.59
C GLY A 103 -12.19 9.53 -6.26
N GLY A 104 -11.96 8.38 -6.89
CA GLY A 104 -10.70 7.64 -6.78
C GLY A 104 -9.72 7.93 -7.91
N GLU A 105 -8.57 7.24 -7.91
CA GLU A 105 -7.51 7.41 -8.92
C GLU A 105 -7.63 6.43 -10.10
N GLY A 106 -8.52 5.43 -10.00
CA GLY A 106 -8.72 4.44 -11.06
C GLY A 106 -7.50 3.55 -11.32
N LEU A 107 -6.65 3.32 -10.30
CA LEU A 107 -5.44 2.51 -10.45
C LEU A 107 -5.78 1.12 -11.01
N PRO A 108 -5.12 0.67 -12.09
CA PRO A 108 -5.43 -0.61 -12.70
C PRO A 108 -5.08 -1.79 -11.80
N ALA A 109 -5.86 -2.87 -11.89
CA ALA A 109 -5.66 -4.08 -11.09
C ALA A 109 -4.26 -4.70 -11.21
N VAL A 110 -3.57 -4.50 -12.33
CA VAL A 110 -2.20 -4.97 -12.52
C VAL A 110 -1.19 -4.27 -11.61
N VAL A 111 -1.45 -3.03 -11.23
CA VAL A 111 -0.63 -2.25 -10.28
C VAL A 111 -1.03 -2.55 -8.84
N GLN A 112 -2.33 -2.77 -8.58
CA GLN A 112 -2.87 -3.12 -7.25
C GLN A 112 -2.37 -4.46 -6.73
N ALA A 113 -2.14 -5.43 -7.61
CA ALA A 113 -1.63 -6.76 -7.25
C ALA A 113 -0.12 -6.75 -6.91
N GLY A 114 0.53 -5.59 -7.05
CA GLY A 114 1.91 -5.34 -6.69
C GLY A 114 2.13 -4.97 -5.23
#